data_AF-A0A819M1J3-F1
#
_entry.id   AF-A0A819M1J3-F1
#
_cell.length_a   1.000
_cell.length_b   1.000
_cell.length_c   1.000
_cell.angle_alpha   90.00
_cell.angle_beta   90.00
_cell.angle_gamma   90.00
#
_symmetry.space_group_name_H-M   'P 1'
#
loop_
_entity.id
_entity.type
_entity.pdbx_description
1 polymer ?
#
loop_
_entity_poly.entity_id
_entity_poly.type
_entity_poly.pdbx_seq_one_letter_code
_entity_poly.pdbx_strand_id
1 'polypeptide(L)'
;MSYRLLKGAADLQLEKPIKQEYGGGYKIFFFDDLEFYEGVEDEDKFLTSQERQLIVRHLLYSINLQRSLQKKLIRQVIPLHNKEILNQLRETWVWPHTFFKRQPIEDIRQYFGVKIALYFCWISFYTKALCFPAFYGIIIWFYTGRNQ
;
A
#
# COMPACT_ATOMS: atom_id res chain seq x y z
N MET A 1 -5.83 -18.16 12.65
CA MET A 1 -6.60 -17.20 11.85
C MET A 1 -7.98 -16.93 12.40
N SER A 2 -8.30 -15.66 12.69
CA SER A 2 -9.62 -15.27 13.22
C SER A 2 -10.73 -15.46 12.19
N TYR A 3 -11.71 -16.32 12.48
CA TYR A 3 -12.86 -16.61 11.60
C TYR A 3 -13.59 -15.35 11.13
N ARG A 4 -13.72 -14.33 11.99
CA ARG A 4 -14.41 -13.07 11.64
C ARG A 4 -13.67 -12.29 10.55
N LEU A 5 -12.34 -12.34 10.55
CA LEU A 5 -11.53 -11.67 9.53
C LEU A 5 -11.61 -12.42 8.20
N LEU A 6 -11.54 -13.74 8.22
CA LEU A 6 -11.69 -14.56 7.01
C LEU A 6 -13.08 -14.41 6.39
N LYS A 7 -14.12 -14.42 7.22
CA LYS A 7 -15.49 -14.16 6.75
C LYS A 7 -15.59 -12.78 6.10
N GLY A 8 -15.06 -11.74 6.74
CA GLY A 8 -15.05 -10.41 6.16
C GLY A 8 -14.22 -10.29 4.88
N ALA A 9 -13.15 -11.08 4.74
CA ALA A 9 -12.36 -11.16 3.50
C ALA A 9 -13.18 -11.78 2.36
N ALA A 10 -13.95 -12.83 2.64
CA ALA A 10 -14.85 -13.46 1.67
C ALA A 10 -16.02 -12.53 1.29
N ASP A 11 -16.63 -11.86 2.28
CA ASP A 11 -17.70 -10.88 2.06
C ASP A 11 -17.23 -9.70 1.16
N LEU A 12 -15.96 -9.32 1.28
CA LEU A 12 -15.32 -8.29 0.46
C LEU A 12 -14.76 -8.82 -0.89
N GLN A 13 -14.88 -10.12 -1.16
CA GLN A 13 -14.36 -10.77 -2.36
C GLN A 13 -12.89 -10.44 -2.64
N LEU A 14 -12.05 -10.46 -1.59
CA LEU A 14 -10.63 -10.16 -1.74
C LEU A 14 -9.94 -11.16 -2.68
N GLU A 15 -9.19 -10.67 -3.65
CA GLU A 15 -8.36 -11.53 -4.49
C GLU A 15 -7.07 -11.92 -3.76
N LYS A 16 -6.74 -13.21 -3.80
CA LYS A 16 -5.59 -13.78 -3.12
C LYS A 16 -4.72 -14.60 -4.08
N PRO A 17 -3.39 -14.58 -3.88
CA PRO A 17 -2.49 -15.39 -4.69
C PRO A 17 -2.69 -16.87 -4.40
N ILE A 18 -2.67 -17.68 -5.46
CA ILE A 18 -2.73 -19.14 -5.39
C ILE A 18 -1.30 -19.67 -5.32
N LYS A 19 -1.07 -20.75 -4.57
CA LYS A 19 0.23 -21.43 -4.53
C LYS A 19 0.66 -21.86 -5.94
N GLN A 20 1.96 -21.79 -6.21
CA GLN A 20 2.49 -22.16 -7.53
C GLN A 20 2.19 -23.62 -7.92
N GLU A 21 2.05 -24.52 -6.95
CA GLU A 21 1.71 -25.93 -7.17
C GLU A 21 0.34 -26.12 -7.86
N TYR A 22 -0.58 -25.17 -7.73
CA TYR A 22 -1.90 -25.19 -8.35
C TYR A 22 -1.99 -24.28 -9.59
N GLY A 23 -0.86 -23.88 -10.18
CA GLY A 23 -0.80 -23.03 -11.38
C GLY A 23 -0.61 -21.54 -11.11
N GLY A 24 -0.57 -21.12 -9.84
CA GLY A 24 -0.33 -19.73 -9.44
C GLY A 24 -1.46 -18.76 -9.84
N GLY A 25 -1.13 -17.47 -9.88
CA GLY A 25 -2.07 -16.40 -10.23
C GLY A 25 -2.89 -15.91 -9.03
N TYR A 26 -4.03 -15.27 -9.33
CA TYR A 26 -4.94 -14.70 -8.33
C TYR A 26 -6.34 -15.28 -8.48
N LYS A 27 -7.00 -15.53 -7.35
CA LYS A 27 -8.39 -15.98 -7.28
C LYS A 27 -9.13 -15.24 -6.17
N ILE A 28 -10.41 -14.97 -6.37
CA ILE A 28 -11.30 -14.45 -5.33
C ILE A 28 -11.31 -15.42 -4.15
N PHE A 29 -11.12 -14.89 -2.95
CA PHE A 29 -11.06 -15.68 -1.73
C PHE A 29 -12.40 -16.34 -1.41
N PHE A 30 -12.37 -17.65 -1.24
CA PHE A 30 -13.46 -18.46 -0.71
C PHE A 30 -12.97 -19.23 0.52
N PHE A 31 -13.83 -19.34 1.52
CA PHE A 31 -13.49 -19.98 2.79
C PHE A 31 -13.19 -21.48 2.63
N ASP A 32 -13.93 -22.16 1.73
CA ASP A 32 -13.80 -23.60 1.48
C ASP A 32 -12.48 -23.95 0.76
N ASP A 33 -11.86 -22.97 0.10
CA ASP A 33 -10.69 -23.13 -0.78
C ASP A 33 -9.37 -22.75 -0.09
N LEU A 34 -9.34 -22.72 1.25
CA LEU A 34 -8.24 -22.12 2.02
C LEU A 34 -6.86 -22.73 1.66
N GLU A 35 -6.82 -24.04 1.40
CA GLU A 35 -5.60 -24.80 1.14
C GLU A 35 -4.86 -24.38 -0.14
N PHE A 36 -5.56 -23.78 -1.10
CA PHE A 36 -5.01 -23.37 -2.39
C PHE A 36 -4.25 -22.05 -2.33
N TYR A 37 -4.51 -21.21 -1.32
CA TYR A 37 -3.93 -19.87 -1.25
C TYR A 37 -2.53 -19.85 -0.64
N GLU A 38 -1.70 -18.95 -1.16
CA GLU A 38 -0.35 -18.75 -0.66
C GLU A 38 -0.35 -18.04 0.69
N GLY A 39 0.54 -18.47 1.59
CA GLY A 39 0.73 -17.82 2.89
C GLY A 39 -0.37 -18.12 3.93
N VAL A 40 -1.27 -19.06 3.66
CA VAL A 40 -2.39 -19.39 4.57
C VAL A 40 -1.97 -19.89 5.95
N GLU A 41 -0.76 -20.46 6.06
CA GLU A 41 -0.19 -20.94 7.32
C GLU A 41 0.17 -19.80 8.28
N ASP A 42 0.45 -18.62 7.74
CA ASP A 42 0.89 -17.45 8.48
C ASP A 42 -0.19 -16.37 8.44
N GLU A 43 -0.94 -16.23 9.55
CA GLU A 43 -2.03 -15.28 9.68
C GLU A 43 -1.59 -13.83 9.38
N ASP A 44 -0.35 -13.48 9.72
CA ASP A 44 0.24 -12.14 9.50
C ASP A 44 0.66 -11.87 8.06
N LYS A 45 0.95 -12.92 7.29
CA LYS A 45 1.26 -12.79 5.87
C LYS A 45 0.03 -12.94 4.98
N PHE A 46 -0.93 -13.78 5.36
CA PHE A 46 -2.10 -14.06 4.53
C PHE A 46 -2.99 -12.82 4.32
N LEU A 47 -3.25 -12.07 5.39
CA LEU A 47 -3.95 -10.78 5.32
C LEU A 47 -2.99 -9.64 5.60
N THR A 48 -2.77 -8.79 4.61
CA THR A 48 -1.98 -7.56 4.76
C THR A 48 -2.64 -6.63 5.77
N SER A 49 -1.83 -5.74 6.37
CA SER A 49 -2.33 -4.70 7.29
C SER A 49 -3.46 -3.88 6.68
N GLN A 50 -3.40 -3.62 5.37
CA GLN A 50 -4.44 -2.92 4.63
C GLN A 50 -5.75 -3.68 4.55
N GLU A 51 -5.70 -4.94 4.16
CA GLU A 51 -6.90 -5.78 4.04
C GLU A 51 -7.56 -5.96 5.40
N ARG A 52 -6.76 -6.15 6.47
CA ARG A 52 -7.27 -6.19 7.84
C ARG A 52 -8.02 -4.90 8.19
N GLN A 53 -7.43 -3.74 7.89
CA GLN A 53 -8.08 -2.45 8.13
C GLN A 53 -9.35 -2.27 7.29
N LEU A 54 -9.34 -2.74 6.04
CA LEU A 54 -10.50 -2.70 5.15
C LEU A 54 -11.65 -3.58 5.68
N ILE A 55 -11.34 -4.81 6.11
CA ILE A 55 -12.29 -5.74 6.73
C ILE A 55 -12.86 -5.14 8.00
N VAL A 56 -12.01 -4.67 8.92
CA VAL A 56 -12.46 -4.04 10.17
C VAL A 56 -13.33 -2.82 9.87
N ARG A 57 -12.93 -1.99 8.90
CA ARG A 57 -13.73 -0.84 8.46
C ARG A 57 -15.10 -1.29 7.97
N HIS A 58 -15.16 -2.29 7.09
CA HIS A 58 -16.41 -2.84 6.57
C HIS A 58 -17.33 -3.34 7.70
N LEU A 59 -16.78 -4.10 8.66
CA LEU A 59 -17.51 -4.56 9.85
C LEU A 59 -17.98 -3.40 10.74
N LEU A 60 -17.21 -2.31 10.84
CA LEU A 60 -17.66 -1.14 11.58
C LEU A 60 -18.79 -0.41 10.85
N TYR A 61 -18.75 -0.33 9.52
CA TYR A 61 -19.86 0.27 8.75
C TYR A 61 -21.16 -0.53 8.89
N SER A 62 -21.08 -1.87 8.97
CA SER A 62 -22.27 -2.71 9.14
C SER A 62 -22.99 -2.48 10.49
N ILE A 63 -22.27 -2.07 11.54
CA ILE A 63 -22.85 -1.71 12.85
C ILE A 63 -23.34 -0.25 12.94
N ASN A 64 -23.62 0.40 11.81
CA ASN A 64 -24.06 1.81 11.73
C ASN A 64 -23.02 2.83 12.23
N LEU A 65 -21.71 2.56 12.11
CA LEU A 65 -20.67 3.54 12.48
C LEU A 65 -20.92 4.93 11.86
N GLN A 66 -21.45 4.97 10.63
CA GLN A 66 -21.81 6.21 9.94
C GLN A 66 -22.79 7.08 10.74
N ARG A 67 -23.81 6.48 11.37
CA ARG A 67 -24.78 7.22 12.20
C ARG A 67 -24.11 7.77 13.46
N SER A 68 -23.24 6.99 14.09
CA SER A 68 -22.52 7.40 15.31
C SER A 68 -21.54 8.55 15.05
N LEU A 69 -20.89 8.55 13.87
CA LEU A 69 -20.05 9.66 13.42
C LEU A 69 -20.87 10.93 13.13
N GLN A 70 -22.01 10.80 12.43
CA GLN A 70 -22.91 11.93 12.15
C GLN A 70 -23.46 12.57 13.42
N LYS A 71 -23.83 11.76 14.41
CA LYS A 71 -24.30 12.21 15.72
C LYS A 71 -23.20 12.78 16.62
N LYS A 72 -21.96 12.86 16.13
CA LYS A 72 -20.76 13.27 16.90
C LYS A 72 -20.54 12.46 18.19
N LEU A 73 -21.08 11.24 18.25
CA LEU A 73 -20.83 10.32 19.37
C LEU A 73 -19.41 9.75 19.29
N ILE A 74 -18.92 9.57 18.06
CA ILE A 74 -17.55 9.15 17.77
C ILE A 74 -16.88 10.30 17.02
N ARG A 75 -15.69 10.69 17.47
CA ARG A 75 -14.94 11.79 16.85
C ARG A 75 -14.27 11.38 15.54
N GLN A 76 -13.55 10.25 15.55
CA GLN A 76 -12.80 9.74 14.41
C GLN A 76 -12.48 8.25 14.60
N VAL A 77 -12.32 7.53 13.48
CA VAL A 77 -11.84 6.15 13.45
C VAL A 77 -10.59 6.12 12.59
N ILE A 78 -9.45 5.80 13.20
CA ILE A 78 -8.14 5.80 12.56
C ILE A 78 -7.49 4.43 12.80
N PRO A 79 -6.90 3.80 11.77
CA PRO A 79 -6.16 2.56 11.96
C PRO A 79 -4.89 2.79 12.80
N LEU A 80 -4.55 1.82 13.63
CA LEU A 80 -3.28 1.85 14.35
C LEU A 80 -2.13 1.48 13.42
N HIS A 81 -1.00 2.18 13.55
CA HIS A 81 0.21 1.89 12.79
C HIS A 81 1.06 0.80 13.46
N ASN A 82 1.68 -0.06 12.63
CA ASN A 82 2.74 -0.94 13.10
C ASN A 82 4.07 -0.17 13.09
N LYS A 83 4.60 0.12 14.28
CA LYS A 83 5.84 0.89 14.46
C LYS A 83 7.07 0.19 13.90
N GLU A 84 7.10 -1.14 13.90
CA GLU A 84 8.25 -1.93 13.44
C GLU A 84 8.41 -1.79 11.92
N ILE A 85 7.33 -2.02 11.16
CA ILE A 85 7.32 -1.86 9.70
C ILE A 85 7.60 -0.41 9.31
N LEU A 86 7.05 0.57 10.04
CA LEU A 86 7.35 1.99 9.80
C LEU A 86 8.82 2.33 10.00
N ASN A 87 9.45 1.79 11.05
CA ASN A 87 10.87 2.01 11.28
C ASN A 87 11.68 1.39 10.14
N GLN A 88 11.38 0.16 9.72
CA GLN A 88 12.05 -0.49 8.59
C GLN A 88 11.91 0.33 7.30
N LEU A 89 10.69 0.76 6.96
CA LEU A 89 10.42 1.63 5.80
C LEU A 89 11.18 2.95 5.90
N ARG A 90 11.30 3.54 7.09
CA ARG A 90 12.06 4.77 7.28
C ARG A 90 13.53 4.57 6.96
N GLU A 91 14.15 3.50 7.48
CA GLU A 91 15.56 3.15 7.24
C GLU A 91 15.84 2.85 5.75
N THR A 92 14.93 2.12 5.08
CA THR A 92 15.11 1.71 3.69
C THR A 92 14.74 2.77 2.66
N TRP A 93 13.80 3.67 2.96
CA TRP A 93 13.27 4.63 1.98
C TRP A 93 13.67 6.08 2.26
N VAL A 94 13.58 6.55 3.51
CA VAL A 94 13.62 7.99 3.85
C VAL A 94 15.03 8.47 4.21
N TRP A 95 15.94 7.54 4.53
CA TRP A 95 17.29 7.94 4.95
C TRP A 95 18.11 8.61 3.84
N PRO A 96 18.90 9.66 4.17
CA PRO A 96 19.57 10.50 3.19
C PRO A 96 20.61 9.79 2.31
N HIS A 97 21.21 8.70 2.76
CA HIS A 97 22.11 7.90 1.90
C HIS A 97 21.36 7.06 0.84
N THR A 98 20.04 7.01 0.90
CA THR A 98 19.20 6.14 0.07
C THR A 98 18.52 6.87 -1.10
N PHE A 99 18.72 8.19 -1.23
CA PHE A 99 18.13 9.00 -2.32
C PHE A 99 18.44 8.47 -3.73
N PHE A 100 19.60 7.84 -3.92
CA PHE A 100 20.01 7.27 -5.21
C PHE A 100 19.57 5.81 -5.41
N LYS A 101 19.01 5.14 -4.40
CA LYS A 101 18.47 3.78 -4.55
C LYS A 101 17.06 3.83 -5.12
N ARG A 102 16.65 2.71 -5.74
CA ARG A 102 15.27 2.53 -6.20
C ARG A 102 14.32 2.58 -5.00
N GLN A 103 13.25 3.38 -5.10
CA GLN A 103 12.24 3.46 -4.05
C GLN A 103 11.54 2.10 -3.87
N PRO A 104 11.33 1.62 -2.63
CA PRO A 104 10.63 0.37 -2.34
C PRO A 104 9.11 0.54 -2.49
N ILE A 105 8.64 0.70 -3.73
CA ILE A 105 7.22 0.98 -4.02
C ILE A 105 6.31 -0.17 -3.54
N GLU A 106 6.78 -1.40 -3.60
CA GLU A 106 6.00 -2.57 -3.19
C GLU A 106 5.76 -2.60 -1.68
N ASP A 107 6.78 -2.29 -0.88
CA ASP A 107 6.65 -2.22 0.58
C ASP A 107 5.73 -1.05 0.98
N ILE A 108 5.83 0.09 0.27
CA ILE A 108 4.91 1.23 0.44
C ILE A 108 3.48 0.81 0.07
N ARG A 109 3.29 0.04 -1.01
CA ARG A 109 2.00 -0.49 -1.45
C ARG A 109 1.41 -1.44 -0.42
N GLN A 110 2.22 -2.34 0.15
CA GLN A 110 1.75 -3.32 1.13
C GLN A 110 1.33 -2.67 2.46
N TYR A 111 2.00 -1.57 2.86
CA TYR A 111 1.70 -0.88 4.12
C TYR A 111 0.68 0.27 3.99
N PHE A 112 0.92 1.22 3.07
CA PHE A 112 0.09 2.41 2.88
C PHE A 112 -0.95 2.26 1.76
N GLY A 113 -0.76 1.30 0.87
CA GLY A 113 -1.73 0.94 -0.16
C GLY A 113 -1.46 1.49 -1.52
N VAL A 114 -2.23 0.96 -2.46
CA VAL A 114 -2.08 1.26 -3.90
C VAL A 114 -2.18 2.75 -4.18
N LYS A 115 -3.12 3.47 -3.53
CA LYS A 115 -3.29 4.92 -3.75
C LYS A 115 -2.05 5.73 -3.36
N ILE A 116 -1.47 5.45 -2.19
CA ILE A 116 -0.30 6.16 -1.69
C ILE A 116 0.96 5.72 -2.45
N ALA A 117 1.12 4.44 -2.71
CA ALA A 117 2.22 3.92 -3.52
C ALA A 117 2.23 4.48 -4.94
N LEU A 118 1.06 4.59 -5.58
CA LEU A 118 0.92 5.18 -6.91
C LEU A 118 1.29 6.66 -6.91
N TYR A 119 0.89 7.41 -5.89
CA TYR A 119 1.28 8.81 -5.72
C TYR A 119 2.81 8.97 -5.67
N PHE A 120 3.51 8.17 -4.86
CA PHE A 120 4.97 8.23 -4.80
C PHE A 120 5.64 7.75 -6.09
N CYS A 121 5.11 6.71 -6.73
CA CYS A 121 5.57 6.26 -8.04
C CYS A 121 5.47 7.37 -9.09
N TRP A 122 4.33 8.06 -9.12
CA TRP A 122 4.10 9.20 -10.02
C TRP A 122 5.09 10.34 -9.78
N ILE A 123 5.34 10.72 -8.53
CA ILE A 123 6.32 11.76 -8.21
C ILE A 123 7.73 11.34 -8.64
N SER A 124 8.14 10.10 -8.37
CA SER A 124 9.45 9.59 -8.80
C SER A 124 9.60 9.64 -10.32
N PHE A 125 8.55 9.28 -11.05
CA PHE A 125 8.50 9.37 -12.51
C PHE A 125 8.62 10.82 -12.98
N TYR A 126 7.81 11.73 -12.42
CA TYR A 126 7.76 13.12 -12.82
C TYR A 126 9.09 13.84 -12.55
N THR A 127 9.71 13.63 -11.38
CA THR A 127 11.02 14.21 -11.05
C THR A 127 12.09 13.76 -12.05
N LYS A 128 12.10 12.48 -12.46
CA LYS A 128 13.02 11.98 -13.49
C LYS A 128 12.74 12.58 -14.86
N ALA A 129 11.47 12.76 -15.22
CA ALA A 129 11.08 13.40 -16.47
C ALA A 129 11.55 14.86 -16.52
N LEU A 130 11.53 15.58 -15.40
CA LEU A 130 12.02 16.96 -15.29
C LEU A 130 13.54 17.11 -15.37
N CYS A 131 14.32 16.06 -15.08
CA CYS A 131 15.78 16.12 -15.20
C CYS A 131 16.24 16.44 -16.63
N PHE A 132 15.54 15.93 -17.66
CA PHE A 132 15.86 16.20 -19.06
C PHE A 132 15.74 17.68 -19.46
N PRO A 133 14.58 18.34 -19.30
CA PRO A 133 14.45 19.77 -19.60
C PRO A 133 15.29 20.64 -18.68
N ALA A 134 15.51 20.24 -17.42
CA ALA A 134 16.41 20.96 -16.51
C ALA A 134 17.85 20.95 -17.03
N PHE A 135 18.37 19.80 -17.46
CA PHE A 135 19.71 19.70 -18.05
C PHE A 135 19.84 20.53 -19.34
N TYR A 136 18.85 20.44 -20.23
CA TYR A 136 18.82 21.22 -21.46
C TYR A 136 18.74 22.74 -21.20
N GLY A 137 17.91 23.16 -20.23
CA GLY A 137 17.80 24.56 -19.81
C GLY A 137 19.10 25.10 -19.24
N ILE A 138 19.83 24.30 -18.44
CA ILE A 138 21.15 24.67 -17.92
C ILE A 138 22.15 24.86 -19.07
N ILE A 139 22.17 23.96 -20.06
CA ILE A 139 23.04 24.09 -21.23
C ILE A 139 22.76 25.41 -21.97
N ILE A 140 21.50 25.71 -22.28
CA ILE A 140 21.12 26.94 -22.97
C ILE A 140 21.53 28.17 -22.15
N TRP A 141 21.28 28.16 -20.85
CA TRP A 141 21.61 29.28 -19.97
C TRP A 141 23.11 29.61 -20.01
N PHE A 142 23.98 28.61 -19.99
CA PHE A 142 25.44 28.82 -20.09
C PHE A 142 25.87 29.36 -21.46
N TYR A 143 25.25 28.92 -22.56
CA TYR A 143 25.60 29.42 -23.92
C TYR A 143 25.10 30.85 -24.16
N THR A 144 23.85 31.14 -23.79
CA THR A 144 23.26 32.47 -23.98
C THR A 144 23.82 33.48 -22.98
N GLY A 145 24.02 33.08 -21.72
CA GLY A 145 24.57 33.95 -20.67
C GLY A 145 26.07 34.27 -20.82
N ARG A 146 26.80 33.56 -21.68
CA ARG A 146 28.18 33.95 -22.07
C ARG A 146 28.23 35.02 -23.16
N ASN A 147 27.12 35.24 -23.87
CA ASN A 147 27.04 36.13 -25.04
C ASN A 147 26.29 37.44 -24.73
N GLN A 148 25.89 37.67 -23.48
CA GLN A 148 25.43 38.95 -22.93
C GLN A 148 26.53 39.55 -22.05
#